data_AF-A0A644XAZ1-F1
#
_entry.id   AF-A0A644XAZ1-F1
#
_cell.length_a   1.000
_cell.length_b   1.000
_cell.length_c   1.000
_cell.angle_alpha   90.00
_cell.angle_beta   90.00
_cell.angle_gamma   90.00
#
_symmetry.space_group_name_H-M   'P 1'
#
loop_
_entity.id
_entity.type
_entity.pdbx_description
1 polymer ?
#
loop_
_entity_poly.entity_id
_entity_poly.type
_entity_poly.pdbx_seq_one_letter_code
_entity_poly.pdbx_strand_id
1 'polypeptide(L)' 'MTKQEYNENLKRYDKAMEWFDSKPDEIQVDKFINNFLEILEKLRTGALELKPNEIEIIGGFEL' A
#
# COMPACT_ATOMS: atom_id res chain seq x y z
N MET A 1 0.11 -10.99 -9.48
CA MET A 1 -0.85 -9.95 -9.07
C MET A 1 -1.52 -9.35 -10.30
N THR A 2 -2.79 -8.99 -10.22
CA THR A 2 -3.52 -8.25 -11.26
C THR A 2 -3.43 -6.74 -11.02
N LYS A 3 -3.68 -5.93 -12.07
CA LYS A 3 -3.74 -4.46 -11.93
C LYS A 3 -4.78 -4.02 -10.90
N GLN A 4 -5.92 -4.72 -10.82
CA GLN A 4 -6.95 -4.44 -9.81
C GLN A 4 -6.45 -4.72 -8.39
N GLU A 5 -5.82 -5.88 -8.17
CA GLU A 5 -5.23 -6.22 -6.87
C GLU A 5 -4.14 -5.20 -6.46
N TYR A 6 -3.35 -4.71 -7.41
CA TYR A 6 -2.37 -3.65 -7.15
C TYR A 6 -3.05 -2.36 -6.67
N ASN A 7 -4.07 -1.89 -7.39
CA ASN A 7 -4.85 -0.70 -7.02
C ASN A 7 -5.53 -0.86 -5.65
N GLU A 8 -6.00 -2.06 -5.31
CA GLU A 8 -6.56 -2.35 -3.99
C GLU A 8 -5.52 -2.25 -2.88
N ASN A 9 -4.30 -2.75 -3.11
CA ASN A 9 -3.20 -2.59 -2.14
C ASN A 9 -2.75 -1.14 -2.01
N LEU A 10 -2.78 -0.35 -3.10
CA LEU A 10 -2.46 1.07 -3.07
C LEU A 10 -3.47 1.84 -2.20
N LYS A 11 -4.77 1.59 -2.38
CA LYS A 11 -5.82 2.17 -1.50
C LYS A 11 -5.65 1.77 -0.03
N ARG A 12 -5.17 0.55 0.24
CA ARG A 12 -4.89 0.11 1.62
C ARG A 12 -3.67 0.83 2.20
N TYR A 13 -2.65 1.07 1.40
CA TYR A 13 -1.49 1.87 1.77
C TYR A 13 -1.90 3.30 2.13
N ASP A 14 -2.70 3.96 1.30
CA ASP A 14 -3.14 5.34 1.55
C ASP A 14 -3.90 5.44 2.87
N LYS A 15 -4.87 4.54 3.11
CA LYS A 15 -5.61 4.47 4.38
C LYS A 15 -4.70 4.19 5.59
N ALA A 16 -3.66 3.38 5.40
CA ALA A 16 -2.71 3.06 6.45
C ALA A 16 -1.87 4.30 6.81
N MET A 17 -1.48 5.09 5.81
CA MET A 17 -0.78 6.36 6.01
C MET A 17 -1.69 7.41 6.68
N GLU A 18 -2.93 7.57 6.22
CA GLU A 18 -3.92 8.46 6.86
C GLU A 18 -4.15 8.09 8.34
N TRP A 19 -4.25 6.79 8.63
CA TRP A 19 -4.38 6.32 10.01
C TRP A 19 -3.13 6.62 10.83
N PHE A 20 -1.94 6.39 10.29
CA PHE A 20 -0.69 6.67 10.99
C PHE A 20 -0.50 8.18 11.27
N ASP A 21 -0.90 9.03 10.32
CA ASP A 21 -0.87 10.49 10.45
C ASP A 21 -1.83 11.01 11.53
N SER A 22 -2.83 10.22 11.94
CA SER A 22 -3.70 10.53 13.08
C SER A 22 -2.99 10.42 14.44
N LYS A 23 -1.71 10.05 14.45
CA LYS A 23 -0.83 9.91 15.64
C LYS A 23 -1.39 8.91 16.67
N PRO A 24 -1.55 7.64 16.28
CA PRO A 24 -1.94 6.58 17.19
C PRO A 24 -0.87 6.36 18.28
N ASP A 25 -1.27 5.74 19.39
CA ASP A 25 -0.35 5.43 20.49
C ASP A 25 0.65 4.31 20.14
N GLU A 26 1.68 4.14 20.95
CA GLU A 26 2.78 3.18 20.71
C GLU A 26 2.28 1.73 20.59
N ILE A 27 1.30 1.33 21.42
CA ILE A 27 0.72 -0.02 21.41
C ILE A 27 -0.05 -0.26 20.11
N GLN A 28 -0.73 0.77 19.60
CA GLN A 28 -1.44 0.73 18.33
C GLN A 28 -0.46 0.67 17.15
N VAL A 29 0.64 1.42 17.20
CA VAL A 29 1.69 1.41 16.18
C VAL A 29 2.34 0.03 16.08
N ASP A 30 2.66 -0.61 17.21
CA ASP A 30 3.25 -1.96 17.22
C ASP A 30 2.37 -2.99 16.51
N LYS A 31 1.05 -2.90 16.66
CA LYS A 31 0.10 -3.78 15.97
C LYS A 31 -0.05 -3.45 14.49
N PHE A 32 0.17 -2.19 14.12
CA PHE A 32 0.06 -1.72 12.75
C PHE A 32 1.24 -2.14 11.87
N ILE A 33 2.46 -2.15 12.41
CA ILE A 33 3.70 -2.38 11.66
C ILE A 33 3.62 -3.63 10.76
N ASN A 34 3.18 -4.77 11.30
CA ASN A 34 3.12 -6.01 10.53
C ASN A 34 2.16 -5.93 9.34
N ASN A 35 0.98 -5.33 9.55
CA ASN A 35 0.00 -5.13 8.48
C ASN A 35 0.51 -4.17 7.41
N PHE A 36 1.24 -3.13 7.83
CA PHE A 36 1.83 -2.16 6.92
C PHE A 36 2.95 -2.77 6.07
N LEU A 37 3.83 -3.58 6.68
CA LEU A 37 4.88 -4.30 5.96
C LEU A 37 4.31 -5.25 4.89
N GLU A 38 3.20 -5.95 5.20
CA GLU A 38 2.52 -6.81 4.23
C GLU A 38 2.02 -6.02 3.01
N ILE A 39 1.46 -4.83 3.22
CA ILE A 39 1.01 -3.94 2.13
C ILE A 39 2.20 -3.52 1.26
N LEU A 40 3.31 -3.13 1.88
CA LEU A 40 4.53 -2.74 1.15
C LEU A 40 5.10 -3.89 0.32
N GLU A 41 5.10 -5.11 0.85
CA GLU A 41 5.59 -6.29 0.14
C GLU A 41 4.71 -6.63 -1.07
N LYS A 42 3.38 -6.53 -0.91
CA LYS A 42 2.42 -6.69 -2.00
C LYS A 42 2.61 -5.65 -3.10
N LEU A 43 2.74 -4.37 -2.72
CA LEU A 43 3.00 -3.28 -3.67
C LEU A 43 4.34 -3.47 -4.39
N ARG A 44 5.40 -3.85 -3.67
CA ARG A 44 6.71 -4.16 -4.28
C ARG A 44 6.60 -5.30 -5.29
N THR A 45 5.93 -6.39 -4.92
CA THR A 45 5.73 -7.55 -5.80
C THR A 45 4.96 -7.15 -7.06
N GLY A 46 3.85 -6.42 -6.90
CA GLY A 46 3.08 -5.91 -8.03
C GLY A 46 3.88 -4.96 -8.92
N ALA A 47 4.73 -4.10 -8.36
CA ALA A 47 5.59 -3.21 -9.14
C ALA A 47 6.62 -3.99 -9.99
N LEU A 48 7.19 -5.07 -9.45
CA LEU A 48 8.12 -5.94 -10.18
C LEU A 48 7.42 -6.71 -11.32
N GLU A 49 6.22 -7.21 -11.08
CA GLU A 49 5.45 -8.01 -12.04
C GLU A 49 4.81 -7.17 -13.14
N LEU A 50 4.14 -6.08 -12.76
CA LEU A 50 3.31 -5.27 -13.66
C LEU A 50 4.07 -4.11 -14.30
N LYS A 51 5.25 -3.75 -13.76
CA LYS A 51 6.11 -2.66 -14.24
C LYS A 51 5.33 -1.34 -14.46
N PRO A 52 4.62 -0.84 -13.45
CA PRO A 52 3.90 0.42 -13.54
C PRO A 52 4.86 1.57 -13.87
N ASN A 53 4.38 2.55 -14.62
CA ASN A 53 5.06 3.83 -14.76
C ASN A 53 4.90 4.69 -13.50
N GLU A 54 5.55 5.86 -13.45
CA GLU A 54 5.51 6.76 -12.28
C GLU A 54 4.10 7.18 -11.87
N ILE A 55 3.22 7.42 -12.84
CA ILE A 55 1.82 7.81 -12.58
C ILE A 55 1.08 6.62 -11.96
N GLU A 56 1.28 5.42 -12.50
CA GLU A 56 0.63 4.20 -12.01
C GLU A 56 1.14 3.77 -10.63
N ILE A 57 2.39 4.09 -10.28
CA ILE A 57 2.95 3.85 -8.92
C ILE A 57 2.23 4.70 -7.88
N ILE A 58 1.89 5.95 -8.22
CA ILE A 58 1.31 6.92 -7.28
C ILE A 58 -0.22 6.84 -7.27
N GLY A 59 -0.84 6.68 -8.44
CA GLY A 59 -2.29 6.74 -8.62
C GLY A 59 -2.97 5.41 -8.93
N GLY A 60 -2.19 4.35 -9.19
CA GLY A 60 -2.70 3.07 -9.67
C GLY A 60 -2.95 3.04 -11.18
N PHE A 61 -3.31 1.87 -11.69
CA PHE A 61 -3.66 1.64 -13.09
C PHE A 61 -5.04 2.20 -13.42
N GLU A 62 -5.19 2.81 -14.59
CA GLU A 62 -6.51 3.03 -15.20
C GLU A 62 -7.10 1.68 -15.64
N LEU A 63 -8.33 1.38 -15.20
CA LEU A 63 -9.03 0.11 -15.43
C LEU A 63 -10.32 0.33 -16.22
#